data_AF-A0A8T5QD02-F1
#
_entry.id   AF-A0A8T5QD02-F1
#
_cell.length_a   1.000
_cell.length_b   1.000
_cell.length_c   1.000
_cell.angle_alpha   90.00
_cell.angle_beta   90.00
_cell.angle_gamma   90.00
#
_symmetry.space_group_name_H-M   'P 1'
#
loop_
_entity.id
_entity.type
_entity.pdbx_description
1 polymer ?
#
loop_
_entity_poly.entity_id
_entity_poly.type
_entity_poly.pdbx_seq_one_letter_code
_entity_poly.pdbx_strand_id
1 'polypeptide(L)'
;MVLESLLSPFKAEQRPSRLLFLGAFFCSVAIVLSLWIFKSQASLIMVFLTAMAALPLIYNTIKMEEEKDLQGMEEKWLLKEHAKALKAFVYLFIGATVMFAFWYVVLSSDTVTALFQTQTTTINAINSKVTGNLSFTGNMAFFSKVFLNNIKVLIFCILFSFVYGSGAIFILMWNASVIGTAIGNFVRTELAKAASMIGFDKIAHYFQVISMGLFRYSLHGIPEILAYFVGGLAGGIIGIAVIKHDFGTTKFEHILLDSADLLLLSLGILFVAALLEVFVTPIIF
;
A
#
# COMPACT_ATOMS: atom_id res chain seq x y z
N MET A 1 -14.26 -19.58 -4.04
CA MET A 1 -12.96 -20.14 -3.57
C MET A 1 -12.99 -20.36 -2.06
N VAL A 2 -12.19 -21.29 -1.52
CA VAL A 2 -12.12 -21.57 -0.06
C VAL A 2 -11.83 -20.29 0.75
N LEU A 3 -10.99 -19.40 0.21
CA LEU A 3 -10.72 -18.07 0.78
C LEU A 3 -11.96 -17.16 0.86
N GLU A 4 -12.91 -17.24 -0.08
CA GLU A 4 -14.15 -16.44 -0.04
C GLU A 4 -15.08 -16.86 1.11
N SER A 5 -15.06 -18.14 1.51
CA SER A 5 -15.84 -18.59 2.68
C SER A 5 -15.33 -18.01 4.00
N LEU A 6 -14.03 -17.67 4.06
CA LEU A 6 -13.38 -17.05 5.21
C LEU A 6 -13.50 -15.51 5.18
N LEU A 7 -13.73 -14.92 4.01
CA LEU A 7 -13.56 -13.49 3.72
C LEU A 7 -14.83 -12.90 3.11
N SER A 8 -15.80 -12.60 3.98
CA SER A 8 -16.98 -11.82 3.59
C SER A 8 -16.62 -10.33 3.57
N PRO A 9 -16.88 -9.60 2.45
CA PRO A 9 -16.69 -8.14 2.36
C PRO A 9 -17.39 -7.39 3.50
N PHE A 10 -18.61 -7.82 3.84
CA PHE A 10 -19.38 -7.26 4.95
C PHE A 10 -18.67 -7.40 6.31
N LYS A 11 -18.07 -8.58 6.59
CA LYS A 11 -17.28 -8.79 7.80
C LYS A 11 -15.99 -7.95 7.80
N ALA A 12 -15.43 -7.72 6.61
CA ALA A 12 -14.22 -6.94 6.40
C ALA A 12 -14.45 -5.45 6.74
N GLU A 13 -15.56 -4.87 6.28
CA GLU A 13 -15.96 -3.49 6.61
C GLU A 13 -16.30 -3.29 8.09
N GLN A 14 -16.98 -4.25 8.71
CA GLN A 14 -17.39 -4.14 10.11
C GLN A 14 -16.23 -4.31 11.11
N ARG A 15 -15.22 -5.11 10.76
CA ARG A 15 -14.07 -5.40 11.62
C ARG A 15 -12.75 -5.28 10.86
N PRO A 16 -12.39 -4.07 10.41
CA PRO A 16 -11.25 -3.86 9.52
C PRO A 16 -9.91 -4.19 10.21
N SER A 17 -9.81 -4.08 11.54
CA SER A 17 -8.61 -4.46 12.29
C SER A 17 -8.24 -5.94 12.15
N ARG A 18 -9.20 -6.83 11.85
CA ARG A 18 -8.91 -8.25 11.59
C ARG A 18 -8.14 -8.45 10.30
N LEU A 19 -8.26 -7.53 9.34
CA LEU A 19 -7.56 -7.60 8.07
C LEU A 19 -6.06 -7.34 8.22
N LEU A 20 -5.64 -6.67 9.30
CA LEU A 20 -4.22 -6.58 9.64
C LEU A 20 -3.62 -7.98 9.81
N PHE A 21 -4.24 -8.82 10.63
CA PHE A 21 -3.78 -10.20 10.83
C PHE A 21 -3.91 -11.04 9.56
N LEU A 22 -4.92 -10.77 8.74
CA LEU A 22 -5.09 -11.47 7.47
C LEU A 22 -3.98 -11.12 6.47
N GLY A 23 -3.66 -9.83 6.31
CA GLY A 23 -2.57 -9.38 5.42
C GLY A 23 -1.22 -9.95 5.87
N ALA A 24 -0.99 -9.96 7.19
CA ALA A 24 0.17 -10.60 7.80
C ALA A 24 0.23 -12.11 7.52
N PHE A 25 -0.91 -12.80 7.61
CA PHE A 25 -1.00 -14.22 7.30
C PHE A 25 -0.72 -14.51 5.81
N PHE A 26 -1.35 -13.77 4.89
CA PHE A 26 -1.11 -13.92 3.45
C PHE A 26 0.35 -13.70 3.08
N CYS A 27 0.96 -12.63 3.60
CA CYS A 27 2.37 -12.32 3.39
C CYS A 27 3.28 -13.47 3.87
N SER A 28 3.04 -13.99 5.08
CA SER A 28 3.83 -15.09 5.64
C SER A 28 3.74 -16.36 4.81
N VAL A 29 2.52 -16.75 4.41
CA VAL A 29 2.30 -17.92 3.55
C VAL A 29 2.98 -17.73 2.20
N ALA A 30 2.84 -16.55 1.59
CA ALA A 30 3.44 -16.23 0.30
C ALA A 30 4.98 -16.28 0.33
N ILE A 31 5.62 -15.80 1.40
CA ILE A 31 7.07 -15.87 1.60
C ILE A 31 7.55 -17.32 1.71
N VAL A 32 6.87 -18.13 2.51
CA VAL A 32 7.22 -19.55 2.69
C VAL A 32 7.09 -20.30 1.35
N LEU A 33 5.99 -20.09 0.63
CA LEU A 33 5.76 -20.73 -0.67
C LEU A 33 6.74 -20.25 -1.74
N SER A 34 7.09 -18.95 -1.77
CA SER A 34 8.03 -18.43 -2.76
C SER A 34 9.44 -18.98 -2.54
N LEU A 35 9.89 -19.13 -1.30
CA LEU A 35 11.16 -19.77 -0.96
C LEU A 35 11.18 -21.25 -1.30
N TRP A 36 10.08 -21.96 -1.02
CA TRP A 36 10.02 -23.41 -1.20
C TRP A 36 9.94 -23.80 -2.69
N ILE A 37 9.10 -23.13 -3.48
CA ILE A 37 8.79 -23.55 -4.85
C ILE A 37 9.54 -22.71 -5.89
N PHE A 38 9.76 -21.43 -5.63
CA PHE A 38 10.21 -20.45 -6.64
C PHE A 38 11.44 -19.65 -6.21
N LYS A 39 12.40 -20.30 -5.54
CA LYS A 39 13.55 -19.65 -4.89
C LYS A 39 14.30 -18.63 -5.78
N SER A 40 14.45 -18.90 -7.08
CA SER A 40 15.15 -17.99 -8.02
C SER A 40 14.38 -16.72 -8.35
N GLN A 41 13.06 -16.70 -8.17
CA GLN A 41 12.16 -15.57 -8.46
C GLN A 41 11.36 -15.15 -7.21
N ALA A 42 11.83 -15.56 -6.02
CA ALA A 42 11.07 -15.46 -4.78
C ALA A 42 10.60 -14.03 -4.48
N SER A 43 11.39 -13.04 -4.88
CA SER A 43 11.13 -11.62 -4.72
C SER A 43 9.84 -11.11 -5.38
N LEU A 44 9.60 -11.45 -6.65
CA LEU A 44 8.35 -11.05 -7.32
C LEU A 44 7.21 -12.00 -6.96
N ILE A 45 7.53 -13.30 -6.80
CA ILE A 45 6.52 -14.33 -6.53
C ILE A 45 5.87 -14.13 -5.16
N MET A 46 6.61 -13.74 -4.11
CA MET A 46 5.98 -13.47 -2.80
C MET A 46 4.96 -12.34 -2.87
N VAL A 47 5.24 -11.29 -3.67
CA VAL A 47 4.33 -10.16 -3.85
C VAL A 47 3.09 -10.60 -4.61
N PHE A 48 3.30 -11.33 -5.71
CA PHE A 48 2.23 -11.88 -6.53
C PHE A 48 1.30 -12.80 -5.73
N LEU A 49 1.84 -13.75 -4.98
CA LEU A 49 1.04 -14.67 -4.16
C LEU A 49 0.27 -13.93 -3.05
N THR A 50 0.87 -12.92 -2.43
CA THR A 50 0.19 -12.09 -1.43
C THR A 50 -0.99 -11.33 -2.06
N ALA A 51 -0.76 -10.71 -3.22
CA ALA A 51 -1.81 -9.99 -3.96
C ALA A 51 -2.94 -10.93 -4.43
N MET A 52 -2.58 -12.11 -4.94
CA MET A 52 -3.53 -13.11 -5.40
C MET A 52 -4.42 -13.62 -4.25
N ALA A 53 -3.86 -13.82 -3.06
CA ALA A 53 -4.63 -14.21 -1.87
C ALA A 53 -5.63 -13.12 -1.44
N ALA A 54 -5.27 -11.84 -1.60
CA ALA A 54 -6.13 -10.70 -1.30
C ALA A 54 -7.19 -10.42 -2.37
N LEU A 55 -6.96 -10.85 -3.61
CA LEU A 55 -7.75 -10.48 -4.78
C LEU A 55 -9.26 -10.74 -4.62
N PRO A 56 -9.73 -11.92 -4.15
CA PRO A 56 -11.17 -12.17 -3.99
C PRO A 56 -11.84 -11.21 -3.00
N LEU A 57 -11.15 -10.85 -1.90
CA LEU A 57 -11.68 -9.92 -0.92
C LEU A 57 -11.83 -8.52 -1.53
N ILE A 58 -10.79 -8.03 -2.22
CA ILE A 58 -10.80 -6.70 -2.83
C ILE A 58 -11.88 -6.63 -3.91
N TYR A 59 -11.89 -7.57 -4.85
CA TYR A 59 -12.85 -7.60 -5.95
C TYR A 59 -14.30 -7.61 -5.45
N ASN A 60 -14.63 -8.48 -4.50
CA ASN A 60 -15.98 -8.56 -3.96
C ASN A 60 -16.35 -7.32 -3.14
N THR A 61 -15.39 -6.63 -2.52
CA THR A 61 -15.64 -5.35 -1.84
C THR A 61 -15.94 -4.25 -2.86
N ILE A 62 -15.14 -4.11 -3.92
CA ILE A 62 -15.38 -3.12 -4.98
C ILE A 62 -16.75 -3.36 -5.64
N LYS A 63 -17.10 -4.63 -5.90
CA LYS A 63 -18.41 -4.99 -6.45
C LYS A 63 -19.56 -4.54 -5.53
N MET A 64 -19.39 -4.69 -4.22
CA MET A 64 -20.38 -4.25 -3.23
C MET A 64 -20.47 -2.72 -3.17
N GLU A 65 -19.36 -2.01 -3.33
CA GLU A 65 -19.36 -0.53 -3.40
C GLU A 65 -20.10 -0.02 -4.65
N GLU A 66 -19.85 -0.59 -5.83
CA GLU A 66 -20.59 -0.23 -7.05
C GLU A 66 -22.10 -0.48 -6.92
N GLU A 67 -22.51 -1.53 -6.20
CA GLU A 67 -23.92 -1.80 -5.91
C GLU A 67 -24.55 -0.78 -4.94
N LYS A 68 -23.75 -0.11 -4.09
CA LYS A 68 -24.20 0.97 -3.21
C LYS A 68 -24.40 2.27 -3.99
N ASP A 69 -23.55 2.57 -4.97
CA ASP A 69 -23.65 3.77 -5.82
C ASP A 69 -24.98 3.82 -6.60
N LEU A 70 -25.46 2.66 -7.03
CA LEU A 70 -26.73 2.53 -7.76
C LEU A 70 -27.99 2.83 -6.94
N GLN A 71 -27.89 2.94 -5.61
CA GLN A 71 -29.04 3.13 -4.73
C GLN A 71 -29.51 4.60 -4.65
N GLY A 72 -28.85 5.52 -5.36
CA GLY A 72 -29.26 6.93 -5.45
C GLY A 72 -29.19 7.66 -4.11
N MET A 73 -28.23 7.30 -3.26
CA MET A 73 -28.01 7.93 -1.97
C MET A 73 -27.23 9.24 -2.09
N GLU A 74 -27.30 10.09 -1.07
CA GLU A 74 -26.53 11.34 -1.04
C GLU A 74 -25.02 11.08 -1.09
N GLU A 75 -24.29 11.92 -1.84
CA GLU A 75 -22.83 11.85 -2.02
C GLU A 75 -22.06 11.77 -0.69
N LYS A 76 -22.47 12.55 0.32
CA LYS A 76 -21.86 12.53 1.67
C LYS A 76 -22.00 11.18 2.36
N TRP A 77 -23.07 10.46 2.07
CA TRP A 77 -23.30 9.13 2.61
C TRP A 77 -22.46 8.09 1.84
N LEU A 78 -22.40 8.19 0.51
CA LEU A 78 -21.57 7.32 -0.34
C LEU A 78 -20.09 7.40 0.04
N LEU A 79 -19.55 8.62 0.21
CA LEU A 79 -18.18 8.83 0.67
C LEU A 79 -17.88 8.16 2.03
N LYS A 80 -18.87 8.09 2.93
CA LYS A 80 -18.71 7.39 4.22
C LYS A 80 -18.70 5.88 4.06
N GLU A 81 -19.43 5.32 3.11
CA GLU A 81 -19.37 3.88 2.81
C GLU A 81 -18.04 3.51 2.16
N HIS A 82 -17.60 4.27 1.15
CA HIS A 82 -16.28 4.08 0.54
C HIS A 82 -15.17 4.15 1.59
N ALA A 83 -15.28 5.05 2.57
CA ALA A 83 -14.32 5.13 3.67
C ALA A 83 -14.23 3.83 4.50
N LYS A 84 -15.30 3.03 4.62
CA LYS A 84 -15.26 1.73 5.30
C LYS A 84 -14.47 0.71 4.48
N ALA A 85 -14.72 0.63 3.18
CA ALA A 85 -13.97 -0.23 2.25
C ALA A 85 -12.47 0.16 2.22
N LEU A 86 -12.18 1.45 2.09
CA LEU A 86 -10.82 1.98 2.11
C LEU A 86 -10.11 1.69 3.44
N LYS A 87 -10.80 1.84 4.57
CA LYS A 87 -10.26 1.47 5.89
C LYS A 87 -9.89 0.00 5.93
N ALA A 88 -10.76 -0.89 5.46
CA ALA A 88 -10.47 -2.33 5.37
C ALA A 88 -9.21 -2.60 4.53
N PHE A 89 -9.08 -1.97 3.37
CA PHE A 89 -7.91 -2.11 2.50
C PHE A 89 -6.61 -1.61 3.13
N VAL A 90 -6.65 -0.47 3.82
CA VAL A 90 -5.50 0.09 4.55
C VAL A 90 -5.03 -0.84 5.67
N TYR A 91 -5.94 -1.44 6.45
CA TYR A 91 -5.54 -2.42 7.48
C TYR A 91 -4.89 -3.66 6.88
N LEU A 92 -5.41 -4.18 5.77
CA LEU A 92 -4.81 -5.30 5.04
C LEU A 92 -3.38 -4.95 4.60
N PHE A 93 -3.20 -3.76 4.02
CA PHE A 93 -1.91 -3.24 3.59
C PHE A 93 -0.91 -3.11 4.75
N ILE A 94 -1.33 -2.49 5.86
CA ILE A 94 -0.48 -2.32 7.05
C ILE A 94 -0.04 -3.69 7.58
N GLY A 95 -0.96 -4.66 7.65
CA GLY A 95 -0.65 -6.03 8.06
C GLY A 95 0.42 -6.69 7.20
N ALA A 96 0.30 -6.57 5.87
CA ALA A 96 1.30 -7.08 4.94
C ALA A 96 2.65 -6.36 5.09
N THR A 97 2.66 -5.02 5.14
CA THR A 97 3.89 -4.20 5.30
C THR A 97 4.66 -4.55 6.57
N VAL A 98 3.95 -4.62 7.71
CA VAL A 98 4.55 -5.01 9.00
C VAL A 98 5.14 -6.41 8.93
N MET A 99 4.44 -7.34 8.27
CA MET A 99 4.94 -8.71 8.14
C MET A 99 6.13 -8.84 7.18
N PHE A 100 6.16 -8.08 6.08
CA PHE A 100 7.34 -7.99 5.22
C PHE A 100 8.54 -7.46 6.01
N ALA A 101 8.36 -6.39 6.81
CA ALA A 101 9.41 -5.86 7.67
C ALA A 101 9.86 -6.89 8.71
N PHE A 102 8.93 -7.61 9.35
CA PHE A 102 9.24 -8.67 10.32
C PHE A 102 10.12 -9.76 9.70
N TRP A 103 9.72 -10.33 8.56
CA TRP A 103 10.51 -11.37 7.88
C TRP A 103 11.85 -10.82 7.40
N TYR A 104 11.88 -9.58 6.90
CA TYR A 104 13.14 -8.93 6.56
C TYR A 104 14.07 -8.85 7.77
N VAL A 105 13.57 -8.55 8.98
CA VAL A 105 14.41 -8.45 10.19
C VAL A 105 14.89 -9.83 10.65
N VAL A 106 14.04 -10.85 10.68
CA VAL A 106 14.30 -12.13 11.36
C VAL A 106 15.08 -13.15 10.53
N LEU A 107 15.00 -13.12 9.19
CA LEU A 107 15.63 -14.13 8.32
C LEU A 107 17.17 -14.01 8.24
N SER A 108 17.88 -14.96 7.62
CA SER A 108 19.31 -14.78 7.35
C SER A 108 19.56 -13.78 6.22
N SER A 109 20.75 -13.16 6.16
CA SER A 109 21.12 -12.23 5.07
C SER A 109 21.01 -12.85 3.67
N ASP A 110 21.36 -14.13 3.52
CA ASP A 110 21.24 -14.86 2.26
C ASP A 110 19.78 -15.01 1.81
N THR A 111 18.90 -15.30 2.77
CA THR A 111 17.46 -15.47 2.48
C THR A 111 16.80 -14.13 2.19
N VAL A 112 17.20 -13.08 2.92
CA VAL A 112 16.76 -11.71 2.64
C VAL A 112 17.21 -11.25 1.26
N THR A 113 18.44 -11.58 0.86
CA THR A 113 18.92 -11.28 -0.50
C THR A 113 18.04 -11.99 -1.52
N ALA A 114 17.75 -13.29 -1.36
CA ALA A 114 16.88 -14.01 -2.29
C ALA A 114 15.44 -13.45 -2.35
N LEU A 115 14.87 -13.06 -1.21
CA LEU A 115 13.49 -12.57 -1.12
C LEU A 115 13.31 -11.10 -1.49
N PHE A 116 14.23 -10.22 -1.11
CA PHE A 116 14.01 -8.78 -1.17
C PHE A 116 14.99 -8.07 -2.10
N GLN A 117 15.71 -8.81 -2.97
CA GLN A 117 16.67 -8.23 -3.91
C GLN A 117 16.04 -7.12 -4.75
N THR A 118 14.86 -7.38 -5.33
CA THR A 118 14.26 -6.42 -6.25
C THR A 118 13.81 -5.16 -5.52
N GLN A 119 13.18 -5.30 -4.35
CA GLN A 119 12.78 -4.18 -3.49
C GLN A 119 14.01 -3.36 -3.05
N THR A 120 15.09 -4.04 -2.65
CA THR A 120 16.35 -3.39 -2.25
C THR A 120 16.97 -2.60 -3.41
N THR A 121 17.02 -3.19 -4.61
CA THR A 121 17.50 -2.50 -5.81
C THR A 121 16.64 -1.27 -6.13
N THR A 122 15.31 -1.38 -6.03
CA THR A 122 14.39 -0.26 -6.22
C THR A 122 14.64 0.87 -5.23
N ILE A 123 14.77 0.56 -3.93
CA ILE A 123 15.07 1.54 -2.88
C ILE A 123 16.38 2.27 -3.18
N ASN A 124 17.43 1.54 -3.54
CA ASN A 124 18.73 2.13 -3.87
C ASN A 124 18.66 3.03 -5.11
N ALA A 125 17.87 2.66 -6.13
CA ALA A 125 17.66 3.47 -7.33
C ALA A 125 16.87 4.77 -7.06
N ILE A 126 16.04 4.80 -6.01
CA ILE A 126 15.33 6.00 -5.56
C ILE A 126 16.27 6.89 -4.73
N ASN A 127 16.94 6.33 -3.72
CA ASN A 127 17.77 7.06 -2.76
C ASN A 127 19.06 7.64 -3.36
N SER A 128 19.69 6.95 -4.32
CA SER A 128 20.90 7.42 -5.02
C SER A 128 20.71 8.74 -5.78
N LYS A 129 19.46 9.19 -5.95
CA LYS A 129 19.12 10.43 -6.65
C LYS A 129 18.75 11.59 -5.71
N VAL A 130 19.03 11.47 -4.40
CA VAL A 130 18.66 12.43 -3.33
C VAL A 130 19.89 12.85 -2.50
N THR A 131 21.05 13.03 -3.16
CA THR A 131 22.28 13.50 -2.51
C THR A 131 22.53 14.99 -2.81
N GLY A 132 22.23 15.87 -1.85
CA GLY A 132 22.68 17.26 -1.89
C GLY A 132 21.86 18.17 -0.99
N ASN A 133 22.54 19.07 -0.27
CA ASN A 133 21.95 20.11 0.56
C ASN A 133 21.03 21.00 -0.31
N LEU A 134 19.72 20.76 -0.28
CA LEU A 134 18.78 21.38 -1.22
C LEU A 134 18.50 22.83 -0.79
N SER A 135 18.89 23.78 -1.63
CA SER A 135 18.36 25.14 -1.58
C SER A 135 16.83 25.12 -1.77
N PHE A 136 16.12 26.22 -1.54
CA PHE A 136 14.68 26.31 -1.77
C PHE A 136 14.27 25.81 -3.18
N THR A 137 15.05 26.16 -4.21
CA THR A 137 14.89 25.66 -5.59
C THR A 137 15.09 24.14 -5.68
N GLY A 138 16.03 23.59 -4.91
CA GLY A 138 16.25 22.16 -4.80
C GLY A 138 15.07 21.41 -4.17
N ASN A 139 14.46 21.96 -3.10
CA ASN A 139 13.29 21.37 -2.46
C ASN A 139 12.09 21.32 -3.40
N MET A 140 11.88 22.37 -4.22
CA MET A 140 10.79 22.38 -5.20
C MET A 140 11.01 21.37 -6.34
N ALA A 141 12.24 21.21 -6.80
CA ALA A 141 12.60 20.19 -7.79
C ALA A 141 12.43 18.76 -7.22
N PHE A 142 12.80 18.56 -5.94
CA PHE A 142 12.60 17.30 -5.24
C PHE A 142 11.12 16.98 -5.04
N PHE A 143 10.31 17.95 -4.59
CA PHE A 143 8.85 17.83 -4.51
C PHE A 143 8.23 17.39 -5.82
N SER A 144 8.56 18.08 -6.93
CA SER A 144 8.02 17.76 -8.24
C SER A 144 8.36 16.32 -8.65
N LYS A 145 9.57 15.87 -8.35
CA LYS A 145 10.02 14.51 -8.66
C LYS A 145 9.31 13.45 -7.82
N VAL A 146 9.16 13.67 -6.51
CA VAL A 146 8.41 12.78 -5.61
C VAL A 146 6.95 12.70 -6.07
N PHE A 147 6.30 13.84 -6.23
CA PHE A 147 4.91 13.93 -6.62
C PHE A 147 4.62 13.28 -7.98
N LEU A 148 5.45 13.53 -9.00
CA LEU A 148 5.28 12.92 -10.33
C LEU A 148 5.54 11.40 -10.35
N ASN A 149 6.47 10.91 -9.53
CA ASN A 149 6.65 9.46 -9.38
C ASN A 149 5.42 8.82 -8.74
N ASN A 150 4.87 9.46 -7.71
CA ASN A 150 3.68 8.99 -7.03
C ASN A 150 2.42 9.09 -7.90
N ILE A 151 2.31 10.09 -8.79
CA ILE A 151 1.27 10.15 -9.81
C ILE A 151 1.35 8.95 -10.75
N LYS A 152 2.55 8.52 -11.18
CA LYS A 152 2.69 7.34 -12.04
C LYS A 152 2.14 6.09 -11.34
N VAL A 153 2.47 5.90 -10.06
CA VAL A 153 1.94 4.78 -9.27
C VAL A 153 0.41 4.86 -9.14
N LEU A 154 -0.14 6.04 -8.88
CA LEU A 154 -1.58 6.27 -8.84
C LEU A 154 -2.26 5.91 -10.17
N ILE A 155 -1.73 6.39 -11.30
CA ILE A 155 -2.24 6.06 -12.63
C ILE A 155 -2.22 4.55 -12.87
N PHE A 156 -1.13 3.86 -12.49
CA PHE A 156 -1.09 2.40 -12.59
C PHE A 156 -2.15 1.73 -11.72
N CYS A 157 -2.39 2.21 -10.50
CA CYS A 157 -3.46 1.68 -9.65
C CYS A 157 -4.84 1.84 -10.30
N ILE A 158 -5.16 3.03 -10.81
CA ILE A 158 -6.43 3.32 -11.49
C ILE A 158 -6.59 2.40 -12.70
N LEU A 159 -5.61 2.37 -13.61
CA LEU A 159 -5.68 1.58 -14.84
C LEU A 159 -5.76 0.07 -14.56
N PHE A 160 -4.97 -0.44 -13.63
CA PHE A 160 -5.00 -1.87 -13.31
C PHE A 160 -6.31 -2.26 -12.63
N SER A 161 -6.88 -1.40 -11.77
CA SER A 161 -8.19 -1.69 -11.19
C SER A 161 -9.30 -1.58 -12.23
N PHE A 162 -9.23 -0.62 -13.15
CA PHE A 162 -10.19 -0.51 -14.24
C PHE A 162 -10.16 -1.74 -15.17
N VAL A 163 -8.98 -2.16 -15.64
CA VAL A 163 -8.84 -3.27 -16.60
C VAL A 163 -9.09 -4.63 -15.95
N TYR A 164 -8.60 -4.85 -14.73
CA TYR A 164 -8.63 -6.17 -14.07
C TYR A 164 -9.61 -6.23 -12.88
N GLY A 165 -10.46 -5.20 -12.70
CA GLY A 165 -11.41 -5.05 -11.59
C GLY A 165 -10.77 -4.67 -10.25
N SER A 166 -9.76 -5.45 -9.81
CA SER A 166 -9.07 -5.25 -8.53
C SER A 166 -7.54 -5.25 -8.69
N GLY A 167 -7.03 -4.98 -9.89
CA GLY A 167 -5.59 -5.07 -10.20
C GLY A 167 -4.69 -4.12 -9.41
N ALA A 168 -5.24 -3.04 -8.83
CA ALA A 168 -4.51 -2.14 -7.93
C ALA A 168 -3.86 -2.88 -6.74
N ILE A 169 -4.46 -3.99 -6.27
CA ILE A 169 -3.93 -4.75 -5.13
C ILE A 169 -2.51 -5.27 -5.38
N PHE A 170 -2.16 -5.60 -6.62
CA PHE A 170 -0.81 -6.05 -6.96
C PHE A 170 0.21 -4.93 -6.78
N ILE A 171 -0.09 -3.74 -7.31
CA ILE A 171 0.76 -2.54 -7.17
C ILE A 171 0.89 -2.13 -5.70
N LEU A 172 -0.18 -2.31 -4.93
CA LEU A 172 -0.21 -1.98 -3.50
C LEU A 172 0.59 -3.00 -2.68
N MET A 173 0.47 -4.30 -2.95
CA MET A 173 1.31 -5.31 -2.28
C MET A 173 2.79 -5.16 -2.67
N TRP A 174 3.08 -4.72 -3.89
CA TRP A 174 4.43 -4.32 -4.27
C TRP A 174 4.95 -3.18 -3.40
N ASN A 175 4.20 -2.09 -3.27
CA ASN A 175 4.55 -0.97 -2.39
C ASN A 175 4.71 -1.41 -0.92
N ALA A 176 3.81 -2.25 -0.41
CA ALA A 176 3.92 -2.83 0.93
C ALA A 176 5.26 -3.57 1.13
N SER A 177 5.69 -4.35 0.12
CA SER A 177 6.97 -5.07 0.18
C SER A 177 8.17 -4.11 0.15
N VAL A 178 8.11 -3.02 -0.62
CA VAL A 178 9.17 -2.00 -0.69
C VAL A 178 9.27 -1.25 0.64
N ILE A 179 8.15 -0.78 1.19
CA ILE A 179 8.13 -0.09 2.48
C ILE A 179 8.58 -1.05 3.60
N GLY A 180 8.11 -2.29 3.61
CA GLY A 180 8.53 -3.31 4.56
C GLY A 180 10.04 -3.58 4.50
N THR A 181 10.61 -3.64 3.29
CA THR A 181 12.06 -3.77 3.07
C THR A 181 12.82 -2.57 3.62
N ALA A 182 12.36 -1.35 3.37
CA ALA A 182 12.99 -0.13 3.86
C ALA A 182 13.00 -0.05 5.39
N ILE A 183 11.85 -0.35 6.02
CA ILE A 183 11.72 -0.43 7.49
C ILE A 183 12.65 -1.52 8.03
N GLY A 184 12.62 -2.73 7.44
CA GLY A 184 13.43 -3.86 7.89
C GLY A 184 14.94 -3.57 7.79
N ASN A 185 15.38 -2.95 6.70
CA ASN A 185 16.77 -2.55 6.51
C ASN A 185 17.21 -1.47 7.51
N PHE A 186 16.36 -0.47 7.75
CA PHE A 186 16.61 0.54 8.77
C PHE A 186 16.76 -0.09 10.16
N VAL A 187 15.81 -0.95 10.55
CA VAL A 187 15.87 -1.68 11.83
C VAL A 187 17.15 -2.49 11.93
N ARG A 188 17.50 -3.31 10.94
CA ARG A 188 18.76 -4.09 10.97
C ARG A 188 20.01 -3.23 11.11
N THR A 189 20.07 -2.12 10.38
CA THR A 189 21.22 -1.21 10.40
C THR A 189 21.39 -0.59 11.78
N GLU A 190 20.32 -0.09 12.37
CA GLU A 190 20.35 0.53 13.69
C GLU A 190 20.56 -0.51 14.81
N LEU A 191 20.01 -1.73 14.67
CA LEU A 191 20.29 -2.82 15.61
C LEU A 191 21.76 -3.25 15.56
N ALA A 192 22.39 -3.27 14.39
CA ALA A 192 23.82 -3.55 14.26
C ALA A 192 24.67 -2.46 14.95
N LYS A 193 24.25 -1.18 14.88
CA LYS A 193 24.88 -0.09 15.63
C LYS A 193 24.65 -0.22 17.14
N ALA A 194 23.46 -0.66 17.56
CA ALA A 194 23.13 -0.87 18.97
C ALA A 194 23.78 -2.14 19.56
N ALA A 195 24.24 -3.09 18.73
CA ALA A 195 24.88 -4.31 19.19
C ALA A 195 26.22 -4.06 19.91
N SER A 196 26.88 -2.92 19.66
CA SER A 196 28.08 -2.47 20.38
C SER A 196 27.78 -1.80 21.73
N MET A 197 26.50 -1.56 22.06
CA MET A 197 26.05 -0.97 23.32
C MET A 197 25.80 -2.05 24.38
N ILE A 198 26.00 -1.74 25.66
CA ILE A 198 25.81 -2.65 26.81
C ILE A 198 24.79 -2.05 27.78
N GLY A 199 23.89 -2.87 28.36
CA GLY A 199 22.99 -2.47 29.44
C GLY A 199 21.59 -2.03 29.01
N PHE A 200 20.92 -1.21 29.83
CA PHE A 200 19.56 -0.69 29.61
C PHE A 200 19.43 0.21 28.37
N ASP A 201 20.52 0.88 27.97
CA ASP A 201 20.59 1.70 26.76
C ASP A 201 20.31 0.88 25.50
N LYS A 202 20.71 -0.40 25.50
CA LYS A 202 20.43 -1.33 24.40
C LYS A 202 18.92 -1.52 24.22
N ILE A 203 18.20 -1.84 25.29
CA ILE A 203 16.75 -2.11 25.22
C ILE A 203 15.97 -0.86 24.81
N ALA A 204 16.31 0.30 25.36
CA ALA A 204 15.72 1.58 24.97
C ALA A 204 15.96 1.88 23.49
N HIS A 205 17.18 1.66 22.99
CA HIS A 205 17.50 1.81 21.57
C HIS A 205 16.73 0.82 20.67
N TYR A 206 16.53 -0.44 21.08
CA TYR A 206 15.75 -1.42 20.31
C TYR A 206 14.30 -0.95 20.05
N PHE A 207 13.61 -0.46 21.09
CA PHE A 207 12.25 0.04 20.95
C PHE A 207 12.19 1.37 20.18
N GLN A 208 13.12 2.29 20.45
CA GLN A 208 13.18 3.58 19.79
C GLN A 208 13.43 3.46 18.28
N VAL A 209 14.32 2.55 17.86
CA VAL A 209 14.65 2.32 16.44
C VAL A 209 13.43 1.83 15.65
N ILE A 210 12.72 0.84 16.17
CA ILE A 210 11.55 0.29 15.50
C ILE A 210 10.45 1.35 15.38
N SER A 211 10.18 2.07 16.48
CA SER A 211 9.17 3.14 16.50
C SER A 211 9.53 4.30 15.58
N MET A 212 10.79 4.74 15.54
CA MET A 212 11.24 5.84 14.68
C MET A 212 11.23 5.48 13.19
N GLY A 213 11.65 4.26 12.84
CA GLY A 213 11.60 3.77 11.47
C GLY A 213 10.16 3.71 10.95
N LEU A 214 9.25 3.12 11.73
CA LEU A 214 7.83 3.09 11.39
C LEU A 214 7.24 4.50 11.29
N PHE A 215 7.53 5.37 12.25
CA PHE A 215 6.97 6.71 12.30
C PHE A 215 7.40 7.54 11.08
N ARG A 216 8.69 7.48 10.70
CA ARG A 216 9.25 8.21 9.56
C ARG A 216 8.54 7.89 8.24
N TYR A 217 8.33 6.61 7.94
CA TYR A 217 7.65 6.20 6.71
C TYR A 217 6.13 6.36 6.80
N SER A 218 5.53 6.28 7.99
CA SER A 218 4.08 6.40 8.15
C SER A 218 3.53 7.81 7.89
N LEU A 219 4.33 8.86 8.16
CA LEU A 219 3.87 10.25 8.15
C LEU A 219 3.35 10.69 6.77
N HIS A 220 4.05 10.33 5.70
CA HIS A 220 3.61 10.55 4.31
C HIS A 220 3.08 9.26 3.67
N GLY A 221 3.59 8.08 4.07
CA GLY A 221 3.20 6.81 3.46
C GLY A 221 1.75 6.43 3.69
N ILE A 222 1.14 6.72 4.86
CA ILE A 222 -0.29 6.44 5.07
C ILE A 222 -1.16 7.29 4.13
N PRO A 223 -1.00 8.63 4.05
CA PRO A 223 -1.69 9.45 3.05
C PRO A 223 -1.48 8.97 1.62
N GLU A 224 -0.24 8.65 1.22
CA GLU A 224 0.08 8.19 -0.13
C GLU A 224 -0.67 6.89 -0.50
N ILE A 225 -0.62 5.89 0.37
CA ILE A 225 -1.30 4.61 0.15
C ILE A 225 -2.82 4.77 0.16
N LEU A 226 -3.35 5.66 1.01
CA LEU A 226 -4.77 6.00 1.00
C LEU A 226 -5.17 6.59 -0.36
N ALA A 227 -4.39 7.52 -0.92
CA ALA A 227 -4.65 8.04 -2.27
C ALA A 227 -4.70 6.91 -3.31
N TYR A 228 -3.73 6.00 -3.30
CA TYR A 228 -3.72 4.88 -4.25
C TYR A 228 -4.92 3.94 -4.09
N PHE A 229 -5.38 3.69 -2.86
CA PHE A 229 -6.60 2.91 -2.64
C PHE A 229 -7.85 3.65 -3.11
N VAL A 230 -7.94 4.97 -2.90
CA VAL A 230 -9.08 5.78 -3.41
C VAL A 230 -9.12 5.74 -4.93
N GLY A 231 -7.99 6.00 -5.61
CA GLY A 231 -7.92 5.92 -7.07
C GLY A 231 -8.14 4.51 -7.61
N GLY A 232 -7.62 3.48 -6.92
CA GLY A 232 -7.87 2.08 -7.26
C GLY A 232 -9.34 1.71 -7.12
N LEU A 233 -10.01 2.13 -6.04
CA LEU A 233 -11.45 1.92 -5.83
C LEU A 233 -12.25 2.57 -6.95
N ALA A 234 -11.98 3.83 -7.28
CA ALA A 234 -12.63 4.54 -8.38
C ALA A 234 -12.43 3.81 -9.73
N GLY A 235 -11.19 3.43 -10.05
CA GLY A 235 -10.90 2.64 -11.26
C GLY A 235 -11.66 1.32 -11.30
N GLY A 236 -11.72 0.61 -10.17
CA GLY A 236 -12.43 -0.66 -10.05
C GLY A 236 -13.95 -0.54 -10.18
N ILE A 237 -14.55 0.48 -9.57
CA ILE A 237 -15.99 0.79 -9.68
C ILE A 237 -16.35 1.06 -11.15
N ILE A 238 -15.59 1.92 -11.83
CA ILE A 238 -15.78 2.19 -13.27
C ILE A 238 -15.65 0.90 -14.08
N GLY A 239 -14.63 0.08 -13.80
CA GLY A 239 -14.40 -1.18 -14.50
C GLY A 239 -15.57 -2.17 -14.35
N ILE A 240 -16.14 -2.29 -13.14
CA ILE A 240 -17.32 -3.12 -12.90
C ILE A 240 -18.55 -2.53 -13.59
N ALA A 241 -18.73 -1.22 -13.56
CA ALA A 241 -19.85 -0.54 -14.20
C ALA A 241 -19.86 -0.75 -15.72
N VAL A 242 -18.69 -0.71 -16.37
CA VAL A 242 -18.52 -1.03 -17.80
C VAL A 242 -18.96 -2.46 -18.13
N ILE A 243 -18.78 -3.41 -17.21
CA ILE A 243 -19.16 -4.81 -17.42
C ILE A 243 -20.66 -5.03 -17.17
N LYS A 244 -21.22 -4.36 -16.15
CA LYS A 244 -22.58 -4.60 -15.67
C LYS A 244 -23.65 -3.76 -16.39
N HIS A 245 -23.31 -2.58 -16.87
CA HIS A 245 -24.25 -1.62 -17.44
C HIS A 245 -23.88 -1.28 -18.88
N ASP A 246 -24.88 -1.00 -19.71
CA ASP A 246 -24.65 -0.51 -21.06
C ASP A 246 -24.06 0.90 -21.03
N PHE A 247 -23.05 1.11 -21.88
CA PHE A 247 -22.45 2.43 -22.09
C PHE A 247 -23.51 3.47 -22.49
N GLY A 248 -23.47 4.65 -21.86
CA GLY A 248 -24.38 5.76 -22.17
C GLY A 248 -25.74 5.68 -21.48
N THR A 249 -25.91 4.80 -20.49
CA THR A 249 -27.08 4.83 -19.60
C THR A 249 -26.89 5.90 -18.51
N THR A 250 -27.99 6.47 -18.01
CA THR A 250 -27.96 7.44 -16.90
C THR A 250 -27.31 6.88 -15.64
N LYS A 251 -27.45 5.57 -15.40
CA LYS A 251 -26.78 4.85 -14.32
C LYS A 251 -25.26 4.84 -14.51
N PHE A 252 -24.79 4.54 -15.72
CA PHE A 252 -23.37 4.56 -16.05
C PHE A 252 -22.77 5.97 -15.91
N GLU A 253 -23.48 7.00 -16.39
CA GLU A 253 -23.06 8.39 -16.23
C GLU A 253 -22.94 8.81 -14.77
N HIS A 254 -23.91 8.42 -13.93
CA HIS A 254 -23.87 8.71 -12.50
C HIS A 254 -22.66 8.08 -11.81
N ILE A 255 -22.40 6.79 -12.05
CA ILE A 255 -21.23 6.10 -11.51
C ILE A 255 -19.92 6.77 -11.96
N LEU A 256 -19.86 7.21 -13.22
CA LEU A 256 -18.67 7.85 -13.78
C LEU A 256 -18.40 9.22 -13.13
N LEU A 257 -19.44 10.00 -12.84
CA LEU A 257 -19.34 11.27 -12.12
C LEU A 257 -18.88 11.05 -10.68
N ASP A 258 -19.50 10.14 -9.94
CA ASP A 258 -19.13 9.84 -8.55
C ASP A 258 -17.69 9.31 -8.46
N SER A 259 -17.29 8.48 -9.44
CA SER A 259 -15.91 7.99 -9.54
C SER A 259 -14.91 9.11 -9.87
N ALA A 260 -15.32 10.14 -10.62
CA ALA A 260 -14.48 11.30 -10.90
C ALA A 260 -14.17 12.10 -9.61
N ASP A 261 -15.13 12.23 -8.71
CA ASP A 261 -14.92 12.87 -7.40
C ASP A 261 -13.93 12.09 -6.54
N LEU A 262 -14.01 10.77 -6.54
CA LEU A 262 -13.00 9.92 -5.90
C LEU A 262 -11.60 10.09 -6.51
N LEU A 263 -11.49 10.21 -7.85
CA LEU A 263 -10.21 10.46 -8.51
C LEU A 263 -9.61 11.82 -8.13
N LEU A 264 -10.43 12.86 -8.06
CA LEU A 264 -10.01 14.19 -7.60
C LEU A 264 -9.58 14.17 -6.13
N LEU A 265 -10.34 13.49 -5.27
CA LEU A 265 -9.99 13.28 -3.86
C LEU A 265 -8.65 12.56 -3.72
N SER A 266 -8.44 11.48 -4.49
CA SER A 266 -7.19 10.75 -4.53
C SER A 266 -6.00 11.65 -4.88
N LEU A 267 -6.13 12.48 -5.92
CA LEU A 267 -5.07 13.39 -6.33
C LEU A 267 -4.77 14.44 -5.24
N GLY A 268 -5.81 14.97 -4.58
CA GLY A 268 -5.66 15.90 -3.46
C GLY A 268 -4.93 15.27 -2.27
N ILE A 269 -5.29 14.06 -1.87
CA ILE A 269 -4.61 13.31 -0.80
C ILE A 269 -3.14 13.06 -1.18
N LEU A 270 -2.87 12.68 -2.42
CA LEU A 270 -1.51 12.43 -2.90
C LEU A 270 -0.63 13.68 -2.85
N PHE A 271 -1.20 14.83 -3.19
CA PHE A 271 -0.51 16.11 -3.09
C PHE A 271 -0.12 16.44 -1.64
N VAL A 272 -1.03 16.22 -0.69
CA VAL A 272 -0.74 16.36 0.74
C VAL A 272 0.35 15.39 1.18
N ALA A 273 0.32 14.13 0.73
CA ALA A 273 1.36 13.15 1.02
C ALA A 273 2.76 13.63 0.60
N ALA A 274 2.88 14.15 -0.63
CA ALA A 274 4.15 14.67 -1.14
C ALA A 274 4.64 15.91 -0.36
N LEU A 275 3.73 16.78 0.09
CA LEU A 275 4.08 17.92 0.95
C LEU A 275 4.64 17.45 2.30
N LEU A 276 3.98 16.45 2.90
CA LEU A 276 4.43 15.84 4.16
C LEU A 276 5.80 15.17 4.01
N GLU A 277 6.07 14.50 2.90
CA GLU A 277 7.35 13.85 2.64
C GLU A 277 8.49 14.86 2.48
N VAL A 278 8.28 15.92 1.70
CA VAL A 278 9.37 16.84 1.34
C VAL A 278 9.58 17.95 2.36
N PHE A 279 8.52 18.48 2.96
CA PHE A 279 8.63 19.66 3.82
C PHE A 279 8.47 19.37 5.31
N VAL A 280 7.75 18.31 5.70
CA VAL A 280 7.47 18.03 7.12
C VAL A 280 8.39 16.93 7.66
N THR A 281 8.51 15.81 6.96
CA THR A 281 9.31 14.66 7.41
C THR A 281 10.78 15.04 7.71
N PRO A 282 11.49 15.84 6.89
CA PRO A 282 12.89 16.20 7.15
C PRO A 282 13.09 17.20 8.31
N ILE A 283 12.03 17.87 8.77
CA ILE A 283 12.10 18.74 9.95
C ILE A 283 12.04 17.92 11.23
N ILE A 284 11.35 16.77 11.18
CA ILE A 284 11.10 15.89 12.34
C ILE A 284 12.22 14.83 12.50
N PHE A 285 12.87 14.41 11.41
CA PHE A 285 13.87 13.35 11.36
C PHE A 285 15.12 13.74 10.59
#